data_AF-A0A968JZY3-F1
#
_entry.id   AF-A0A968JZY3-F1
#
_cell.length_a   1.000
_cell.length_b   1.000
_cell.length_c   1.000
_cell.angle_alpha   90.00
_cell.angle_beta   90.00
_cell.angle_gamma   90.00
#
_symmetry.space_group_name_H-M   'P 1'
#
loop_
_entity.id
_entity.type
_entity.pdbx_description
1 polymer ?
#
loop_
_entity_poly.entity_id
_entity_poly.type
_entity_poly.pdbx_seq_one_letter_code
_entity_poly.pdbx_strand_id
1 'polypeptide(L)' 'HTPIVEKVEVVSRGDVRRAKLYYLRDRVGKAAKIREKRDN' A
#
# COMPACT_ATOMS: atom_id res chain seq x y z
N HIS A 1 -14.26 12.87 7.66
CA HIS A 1 -13.74 12.53 9.01
C HIS A 1 -14.79 11.64 9.65
N THR A 2 -14.44 10.41 10.01
CA THR A 2 -15.39 9.40 10.47
C THR A 2 -15.10 9.10 11.93
N PRO A 3 -16.11 9.11 12.82
CA PRO A 3 -15.89 9.02 14.27
C PRO A 3 -15.44 7.63 14.77
N ILE A 4 -15.41 6.62 13.90
CA ILE A 4 -15.07 5.22 14.25
C ILE A 4 -13.55 5.01 14.29
N VAL A 5 -12.77 5.78 13.53
CA VAL A 5 -11.31 5.59 13.41
C VAL A 5 -10.60 6.70 14.16
N GLU A 6 -9.93 6.34 15.25
CA GLU A 6 -9.22 7.27 16.13
C GLU A 6 -7.85 7.70 15.56
N LYS A 7 -7.03 6.73 15.11
CA LYS A 7 -5.67 6.98 14.62
C LYS A 7 -5.30 6.02 13.48
N VAL A 8 -4.45 6.49 12.57
CA VAL A 8 -3.83 5.67 11.52
C VAL A 8 -2.31 5.77 11.65
N GLU A 9 -1.64 4.63 11.73
CA GLU A 9 -0.18 4.53 11.78
C GLU A 9 0.36 3.87 10.51
N VAL A 10 1.45 4.41 9.97
CA VAL A 10 2.10 3.87 8.77
C VAL A 10 3.08 2.79 9.19
N VAL A 11 2.75 1.54 8.89
CA VAL A 11 3.62 0.38 9.21
C VAL A 11 4.76 0.25 8.20
N SER A 12 4.49 0.45 6.91
CA SER A 12 5.51 0.40 5.85
C SER A 12 5.13 1.28 4.67
N ARG A 13 6.14 1.76 3.93
CA ARG A 13 5.97 2.54 2.70
C ARG A 13 6.30 1.67 1.50
N GLY A 14 5.38 1.50 0.58
CA GLY A 14 5.60 0.76 -0.67
C GLY A 14 6.07 1.66 -1.81
N ASP A 15 7.00 1.19 -2.63
CA ASP A 15 7.39 1.84 -3.88
C ASP A 15 6.41 1.47 -5.00
N VAL A 16 5.55 2.42 -5.36
CA VAL A 16 4.52 2.27 -6.40
C VAL A 16 4.51 3.49 -7.32
N ARG A 17 4.28 3.24 -8.62
CA ARG A 17 4.20 4.31 -9.63
C ARG A 17 2.78 4.84 -9.86
N ARG A 18 1.77 4.00 -9.60
CA ARG A 18 0.35 4.35 -9.86
C ARG A 18 -0.29 4.83 -8.56
N ALA A 19 -1.02 5.94 -8.62
CA ALA A 19 -1.78 6.47 -7.47
C ALA A 19 -2.92 5.52 -7.04
N LYS A 20 -3.53 4.80 -7.99
CA LYS A 20 -4.57 3.80 -7.73
C LYS A 20 -4.04 2.39 -8.01
N LEU A 21 -4.08 1.52 -7.01
CA LEU A 21 -3.49 0.18 -7.05
C LEU A 21 -4.49 -0.92 -7.51
N TYR A 22 -5.39 -0.60 -8.44
CA TYR A 22 -6.39 -1.58 -8.90
C TYR A 22 -5.78 -2.81 -9.58
N TYR A 23 -4.60 -2.66 -10.17
CA TYR A 23 -3.87 -3.78 -10.78
C TYR A 23 -3.47 -4.86 -9.77
N LEU A 24 -3.53 -4.58 -8.46
CA LEU A 24 -3.30 -5.59 -7.42
C LEU A 24 -4.52 -6.49 -7.21
N ARG A 25 -5.73 -6.07 -7.62
CA ARG A 25 -6.95 -6.87 -7.43
C ARG A 25 -6.89 -8.19 -8.18
N ASP A 26 -6.28 -8.20 -9.37
CA ASP A 26 -6.15 -9.38 -10.21
C ASP A 26 -4.86 -10.17 -9.93
N ARG A 27 -4.02 -9.71 -9.00
CA ARG A 27 -2.72 -10.36 -8.68
C ARG A 27 -2.81 -11.09 -7.35
N VAL A 28 -2.23 -12.30 -7.31
CA VAL A 28 -2.21 -13.13 -6.11
C VAL A 28 -0.80 -13.61 -5.75
N GLY A 29 -0.61 -13.95 -4.48
CA GLY A 29 0.64 -14.48 -3.95
C GLY A 29 1.83 -13.54 -4.18
N LYS A 30 2.94 -14.10 -4.68
CA LYS A 30 4.18 -13.37 -4.91
C LYS A 30 4.03 -12.20 -5.90
N ALA A 31 3.06 -12.28 -6.82
CA ALA A 31 2.84 -11.24 -7.84
C ALA A 31 2.18 -9.97 -7.28
N ALA A 32 1.50 -10.06 -6.13
CA ALA A 32 0.88 -8.92 -5.46
C ALA A 32 1.84 -8.19 -4.51
N LYS A 33 3.02 -8.75 -4.24
CA LYS A 33 3.98 -8.18 -3.28
C LYS A 33 4.62 -6.91 -3.84
N ILE A 34 4.43 -5.79 -3.13
CA ILE A 34 5.07 -4.51 -3.42
C ILE A 34 6.40 -4.43 -2.66
N ARG A 35 7.41 -3.79 -3.26
CA ARG A 35 8.71 -3.54 -2.62
C ARG A 35 8.60 -2.35 -1.68
N GLU A 36 9.32 -2.39 -0.57
CA GLU A 36 9.41 -1.23 0.31
C GLU A 36 10.17 -0.09 -0.35
N LYS A 37 9.68 1.12 -0.12
CA LYS A 37 10.34 2.34 -0.54
C LYS A 37 11.51 2.58 0.40
N ARG A 38 12.72 2.39 -0.10
CA ARG A 38 13.95 2.81 0.59
C ARG A 38 14.16 4.28 0.25
N ASP A 39 13.97 5.13 1.24
CA ASP A 39 14.38 6.53 1.15
C ASP A 39 15.91 6.51 1.28
N ASN A 40 16.62 6.85 0.20
CA ASN A 40 18.08 7.10 0.20
C ASN A 40 18.36 8.54 0.60
#